data_AF-A0AAV3XQG4-F1
#
_entry.id   AF-A0AAV3XQG4-F1
#
_cell.length_a   1.000
_cell.length_b   1.000
_cell.length_c   1.000
_cell.angle_alpha   90.00
_cell.angle_beta   90.00
_cell.angle_gamma   90.00
#
_symmetry.space_group_name_H-M   'P 1'
#
loop_
_entity.id
_entity.type
_entity.pdbx_description
1 polymer ?
#
loop_
_entity_poly.entity_id
_entity_poly.type
_entity_poly.pdbx_seq_one_letter_code
_entity_poly.pdbx_strand_id
1 'polypeptide(L)'
;MTISTEKKVWTDDEFMALSEDGYRYELVNGELVDMGNSGMEHGGIGSLLGGFLAIYVREHKLGIVCDSSTAFTLKNGNKRSQSCFFCGERTT
;
A
#
# COMPACT_ATOMS: atom_id res chain seq x y z
N MET A 1 -9.44 36.88 -7.75
CA MET A 1 -8.17 36.19 -8.06
C MET A 1 -8.43 34.70 -7.97
N THR A 2 -8.45 33.99 -9.10
CA THR A 2 -8.52 32.53 -9.12
C THR A 2 -7.10 32.01 -8.90
N ILE A 3 -6.80 31.56 -7.68
CA ILE A 3 -5.57 30.83 -7.40
C ILE A 3 -5.79 29.44 -7.99
N SER A 4 -5.23 29.19 -9.18
CA SER A 4 -5.07 27.83 -9.69
C SER A 4 -4.01 27.16 -8.83
N THR A 5 -4.41 26.36 -7.85
CA THR A 5 -3.48 25.49 -7.12
C THR A 5 -2.96 24.47 -8.11
N GLU A 6 -1.76 24.68 -8.64
CA GLU A 6 -1.06 23.66 -9.40
C GLU A 6 -0.92 22.42 -8.51
N LYS A 7 -1.56 21.33 -8.92
CA LYS A 7 -1.57 20.08 -8.17
C LYS A 7 -0.16 19.51 -8.21
N LYS A 8 0.48 19.38 -7.03
CA LYS A 8 1.83 18.81 -6.93
C LYS A 8 1.85 17.43 -7.61
N VAL A 9 2.75 17.27 -8.57
CA VAL A 9 3.06 15.96 -9.17
C VAL A 9 4.12 15.30 -8.29
N TRP A 10 3.79 14.13 -7.75
CA TRP A 10 4.68 13.39 -6.85
C TRP A 10 5.56 12.43 -7.62
N THR A 11 6.88 12.51 -7.42
CA THR A 11 7.80 11.45 -7.88
C THR A 11 7.75 10.26 -6.92
N ASP A 12 8.28 9.11 -7.36
CA ASP A 12 8.38 7.92 -6.51
C ASP A 12 9.32 8.19 -5.32
N ASP A 13 10.48 8.79 -5.57
CA ASP A 13 11.46 9.12 -4.52
C ASP A 13 10.88 10.08 -3.47
N GLU A 14 10.17 11.12 -3.91
CA GLU A 14 9.50 12.07 -3.00
C GLU A 14 8.41 11.43 -2.17
N PHE A 15 7.63 10.52 -2.76
CA PHE A 15 6.56 9.81 -2.07
C PHE A 15 7.12 8.81 -1.05
N MET A 16 8.17 8.07 -1.41
CA MET A 16 8.80 7.10 -0.52
C MET A 16 9.48 7.78 0.67
N ALA A 17 10.08 8.95 0.48
CA ALA A 17 10.67 9.74 1.57
C ALA A 17 9.65 10.18 2.64
N LEU A 18 8.36 10.31 2.30
CA LEU A 18 7.32 10.64 3.28
C LEU A 18 7.04 9.49 4.25
N SER A 19 7.15 8.23 3.82
CA SER A 19 6.80 7.09 4.68
C SER A 19 7.70 6.91 5.92
N GLU A 20 8.84 7.61 5.96
CA GLU A 20 9.78 7.59 7.09
C GLU A 20 9.34 8.45 8.28
N ASP A 21 8.37 9.35 8.10
CA ASP A 21 7.91 10.29 9.15
C ASP A 21 6.94 9.66 10.17
N GLY A 22 6.66 8.37 10.02
CA GLY A 22 5.78 7.60 10.91
C GLY A 22 4.31 7.61 10.51
N TYR A 23 3.93 8.29 9.42
CA TYR A 23 2.59 8.27 8.86
C TYR A 23 2.48 7.27 7.70
N ARG A 24 1.24 6.97 7.31
CA ARG A 24 0.93 6.08 6.18
C ARG A 24 0.18 6.87 5.14
N TYR A 25 0.85 7.14 4.02
CA TYR A 25 0.27 7.90 2.93
C TYR A 25 -0.12 7.01 1.76
N GLU A 26 -1.21 7.40 1.09
CA GLU A 26 -1.60 6.87 -0.20
C GLU A 26 -1.71 7.99 -1.24
N LEU A 27 -1.40 7.68 -2.50
CA LEU A 27 -1.59 8.60 -3.61
C LEU A 27 -2.86 8.22 -4.38
N VAL A 28 -3.89 9.06 -4.31
CA VAL A 28 -5.21 8.82 -4.89
C VAL A 28 -5.54 9.93 -5.88
N ASN A 29 -5.55 9.61 -7.17
CA ASN A 29 -5.81 10.58 -8.25
C ASN A 29 -4.89 11.83 -8.17
N GLY A 30 -3.63 11.61 -7.80
CA GLY A 30 -2.63 12.65 -7.60
C GLY A 30 -2.73 13.42 -6.27
N GLU A 31 -3.57 12.98 -5.33
CA GLU A 31 -3.70 13.58 -4.00
C GLU A 31 -3.07 12.69 -2.94
N LEU A 32 -2.29 13.30 -2.05
CA LEU A 32 -1.72 12.62 -0.91
C LEU A 32 -2.78 12.51 0.19
N VAL A 33 -3.10 11.29 0.58
CA VAL A 33 -4.09 10.98 1.62
C VAL A 33 -3.37 10.31 2.78
N ASP A 34 -3.47 10.90 3.98
CA ASP A 34 -3.04 10.24 5.21
C ASP A 34 -4.10 9.23 5.64
N MET A 35 -3.69 7.98 5.77
CA MET A 35 -4.55 6.86 6.17
C MET A 35 -4.72 6.77 7.69
N GLY A 36 -3.92 7.52 8.45
CA GLY A 36 -3.91 7.48 9.90
C GLY A 36 -3.42 6.15 10.47
N ASN A 37 -3.54 6.00 11.79
CA ASN A 37 -3.12 4.78 12.46
C ASN A 37 -4.25 3.73 12.49
N SER A 38 -3.90 2.49 12.20
CA SER A 38 -4.78 1.34 12.38
C SER A 38 -4.57 0.78 13.79
N GLY A 39 -5.61 0.80 14.63
CA GLY A 39 -5.51 0.31 16.01
C GLY A 39 -5.12 -1.17 16.14
N MET A 40 -4.82 -1.60 17.37
CA MET A 40 -4.35 -2.97 17.68
C MET A 40 -5.28 -4.07 17.14
N GLU A 41 -6.60 -3.87 17.22
CA GLU A 41 -7.58 -4.83 16.71
C GLU A 41 -7.46 -5.02 15.19
N HIS A 42 -7.36 -3.92 14.43
CA HIS A 42 -7.15 -3.98 12.98
C HIS A 42 -5.83 -4.68 12.63
N GLY A 43 -4.76 -4.36 13.36
CA GLY A 43 -3.46 -5.03 13.22
C GLY A 43 -3.56 -6.54 13.49
N GLY A 44 -4.21 -6.94 14.58
CA GLY A 44 -4.36 -8.34 14.95
C GLY A 44 -5.16 -9.15 13.93
N ILE A 45 -6.29 -8.61 13.45
CA ILE A 45 -7.11 -9.25 12.41
C ILE A 45 -6.32 -9.34 11.10
N GLY A 46 -5.64 -8.27 10.70
CA GLY A 46 -4.80 -8.25 9.49
C GLY A 46 -3.68 -9.27 9.54
N SER A 47 -2.95 -9.36 10.65
CA SER A 47 -1.87 -10.34 10.83
C SER A 47 -2.39 -11.79 10.81
N LEU A 48 -3.55 -12.05 11.42
CA LEU A 48 -4.14 -13.39 11.41
C LEU A 48 -4.52 -13.83 9.99
N LEU A 49 -5.23 -12.98 9.24
CA LEU A 49 -5.62 -13.26 7.85
C LEU A 49 -4.41 -13.39 6.93
N GLY A 50 -3.46 -12.47 7.02
CA GLY A 50 -2.22 -12.50 6.26
C GLY A 50 -1.39 -13.75 6.53
N GLY A 51 -1.34 -14.19 7.79
CA GLY A 51 -0.65 -15.42 8.19
C GLY A 51 -1.24 -16.67 7.54
N PHE A 52 -2.57 -16.85 7.61
CA PHE A 52 -3.23 -18.00 6.95
C PHE A 52 -3.01 -17.99 5.43
N LEU A 53 -3.13 -16.82 4.81
CA LEU A 53 -2.92 -16.69 3.36
C LEU A 53 -1.47 -16.97 2.98
N ALA A 54 -0.50 -16.48 3.76
CA ALA A 54 0.92 -16.69 3.51
C ALA A 54 1.33 -18.16 3.60
N ILE A 55 0.76 -18.90 4.56
CA ILE A 55 0.97 -20.35 4.67
C ILE A 55 0.51 -21.05 3.39
N TYR A 56 -0.74 -20.81 2.97
CA TYR A 56 -1.32 -21.43 1.78
C TYR A 56 -0.52 -21.07 0.52
N VAL A 57 -0.25 -19.78 0.31
CA VAL A 57 0.50 -19.29 -0.86
C VAL A 57 1.89 -19.92 -0.94
N ARG A 58 2.58 -20.05 0.20
CA ARG A 58 3.91 -20.66 0.28
C ARG A 58 3.86 -22.16 0.01
N GLU A 59 2.89 -22.87 0.60
CA GLU A 59 2.72 -24.31 0.44
C GLU A 59 2.48 -24.68 -1.03
N HIS A 60 1.68 -23.88 -1.73
CA HIS A 60 1.31 -24.09 -3.13
C HIS A 60 2.22 -23.38 -4.14
N LYS A 61 3.28 -22.68 -3.69
CA LYS A 61 4.21 -21.91 -4.54
C LYS A 61 3.50 -20.94 -5.48
N LEU A 62 2.53 -20.20 -4.95
CA LEU A 62 1.67 -19.33 -5.75
C LEU A 62 2.22 -17.89 -5.85
N GLY A 63 3.19 -17.51 -5.01
CA GLY A 63 3.80 -16.18 -5.01
C GLY A 63 4.08 -15.66 -3.60
N ILE A 64 3.81 -14.36 -3.37
CA ILE A 64 4.15 -13.65 -2.13
C ILE A 64 2.90 -12.95 -1.56
N VAL A 65 2.77 -12.96 -0.23
CA VAL A 65 1.79 -12.16 0.51
C VAL A 65 2.51 -10.99 1.15
N CYS A 66 1.98 -9.78 0.94
CA CYS A 66 2.49 -8.55 1.51
C CYS A 66 1.53 -8.02 2.58
N ASP A 67 2.09 -7.40 3.61
CA ASP A 67 1.32 -6.77 4.67
C ASP A 67 0.90 -5.33 4.31
N SER A 68 0.21 -4.69 5.25
CA SER A 68 -0.30 -3.33 5.13
C SER A 68 0.76 -2.25 4.93
N SER A 69 2.05 -2.54 5.12
CA SER A 69 3.13 -1.54 4.99
C SER A 69 3.64 -1.41 3.55
N THR A 70 3.27 -2.34 2.68
CA THR A 70 3.72 -2.32 1.29
C THR A 70 2.81 -1.45 0.45
N ALA A 71 3.36 -0.39 -0.14
CA ALA A 71 2.68 0.43 -1.15
C ALA A 71 2.91 -0.13 -2.56
N PHE A 72 1.85 -0.20 -3.36
CA PHE A 72 1.88 -0.67 -4.74
C PHE A 72 1.54 0.45 -5.72
N THR A 73 2.36 0.60 -6.76
CA THR A 73 2.06 1.49 -7.89
C THR A 73 1.08 0.78 -8.84
N LEU A 74 -0.11 1.37 -9.00
CA LEU A 74 -1.16 0.89 -9.88
C LEU A 74 -1.00 1.49 -11.29
N LYS A 75 -1.56 0.83 -12.30
CA LYS A 75 -1.48 1.28 -13.71
C LYS A 75 -2.06 2.68 -13.97
N ASN A 76 -2.97 3.14 -13.11
CA ASN A 76 -3.57 4.47 -13.19
C ASN A 76 -2.74 5.56 -12.48
N GLY A 77 -1.53 5.22 -12.00
CA GLY A 77 -0.64 6.15 -11.29
C GLY A 77 -0.92 6.27 -9.79
N ASN A 78 -1.97 5.62 -9.27
CA ASN A 78 -2.24 5.61 -7.83
C ASN A 78 -1.20 4.75 -7.10
N LYS A 79 -0.88 5.13 -5.86
CA LYS A 79 -0.04 4.36 -4.94
C LYS A 79 -0.88 4.00 -3.73
N ARG A 80 -1.06 2.69 -3.47
CA ARG A 80 -2.01 2.19 -2.45
C ARG A 80 -1.35 1.11 -1.58
N SER A 81 -1.66 1.12 -0.30
CA SER A 81 -1.21 0.11 0.68
C SER A 81 -2.42 -0.62 1.26
N GLN A 82 -2.70 -1.81 0.75
CA GLN A 82 -3.86 -2.60 1.19
C GLN A 82 -3.52 -3.41 2.44
N SER A 83 -4.50 -3.63 3.33
CA SER A 83 -4.26 -4.28 4.62
C SER A 83 -3.69 -5.71 4.51
N CYS A 84 -4.02 -6.44 3.45
CA CYS A 84 -3.42 -7.71 3.05
C CYS A 84 -3.50 -7.81 1.52
N PHE A 85 -2.38 -8.15 0.85
CA PHE A 85 -2.35 -8.29 -0.61
C PHE A 85 -1.58 -9.54 -1.03
N PHE A 86 -2.09 -10.26 -2.05
CA PHE A 86 -1.41 -11.40 -2.66
C PHE A 86 -0.94 -11.03 -4.06
N CYS A 87 0.35 -11.27 -4.34
CA CYS A 87 0.95 -11.13 -5.64
C CYS A 87 1.30 -12.52 -6.18
N GLY A 88 0.56 -12.96 -7.20
CA GLY A 88 0.78 -14.24 -7.86
C GLY A 88 2.02 -14.23 -8.75
N GLU A 89 2.67 -15.39 -8.89
CA GLU A 89 3.71 -15.57 -9.91
C GLU A 89 3.08 -15.46 -11.31
N ARG A 90 3.69 -14.65 -12.19
CA ARG A 90 3.30 -14.62 -13.61
C ARG A 90 3.72 -15.94 -14.24
N THR A 91 2.76 -16.83 -14.49
CA THR A 91 2.93 -17.89 -15.47
C THR A 91 3.01 -17.23 -16.86
N THR A 92 4.18 -17.34 -17.49
CA THR A 92 4.41 -16.98 -18.89
C THR A 92 3.56 -17.80 -19.84
#